data_AF-A0A9E4KTA6-F1
#
_entry.id   AF-A0A9E4KTA6-F1
#
_cell.length_a   1.000
_cell.length_b   1.000
_cell.length_c   1.000
_cell.angle_alpha   90.00
_cell.angle_beta   90.00
_cell.angle_gamma   90.00
#
_symmetry.space_group_name_H-M   'P 1'
#
loop_
_entity.id
_entity.type
_entity.pdbx_description
1 polymer ?
#
loop_
_entity_poly.entity_id
_entity_poly.type
_entity_poly.pdbx_seq_one_letter_code
_entity_poly.pdbx_strand_id
1 'polypeptide(L)'
;MTAMDGLRDQVPDDSSETTAAYVIDPERSKDLRRSLAAILLERRCPECRERLGDKWAEIPEATQTKEISQCCATKSGFIRPNMPMQEIVFRELLAAGNQPIGLDQLHFSVTDKWYTPTNPRNISASSLRKVLDNDLYYGLVDISAAEK
;
A
#
# COMPACT_ATOMS: atom_id res chain seq x y z
N MET A 1 52.72 23.36 -3.80
CA MET A 1 52.46 22.11 -3.07
C MET A 1 51.03 22.15 -2.55
N THR A 2 50.20 21.42 -3.27
CA THR A 2 48.85 20.90 -3.03
C THR A 2 48.00 21.49 -1.90
N ALA A 3 46.97 22.23 -2.30
CA ALA A 3 45.72 22.38 -1.57
C ALA A 3 45.03 21.00 -1.47
N MET A 4 44.70 20.56 -0.26
CA MET A 4 43.80 19.43 -0.04
C MET A 4 42.51 19.97 0.55
N ASP A 5 41.70 20.50 -0.35
CA ASP A 5 40.27 20.72 -0.17
C ASP A 5 39.56 19.50 -0.76
N GLY A 6 38.54 18.97 -0.08
CA GLY A 6 37.78 17.79 -0.47
C GLY A 6 37.91 16.65 0.55
N LEU A 7 36.86 16.02 1.05
CA LEU A 7 35.49 15.91 0.58
C LEU A 7 34.65 15.74 1.86
N ARG A 8 33.82 16.71 2.20
CA ARG A 8 32.76 16.50 3.18
C ARG A 8 31.66 15.76 2.41
N ASP A 9 31.58 14.45 2.59
CA ASP A 9 30.41 13.66 2.20
C ASP A 9 29.19 14.29 2.87
N GLN A 10 28.50 15.14 2.12
CA GLN A 10 27.13 15.51 2.42
C GLN A 10 26.31 14.30 2.02
N VAL A 11 26.08 13.40 2.96
CA VAL A 11 24.92 12.51 2.89
C VAL A 11 23.73 13.47 2.81
N PRO A 12 22.94 13.46 1.70
CA PRO A 12 21.75 14.28 1.64
C PRO A 12 20.85 13.84 2.79
N ASP A 13 20.49 14.79 3.65
CA ASP A 13 19.50 14.59 4.70
C ASP A 13 18.14 14.36 4.03
N ASP A 14 17.81 13.09 3.81
CA ASP A 14 16.57 12.61 3.18
C ASP A 14 15.40 12.60 4.20
N SER A 15 15.33 13.62 5.05
CA SER A 15 14.33 13.73 6.11
C SER A 15 12.93 14.15 5.61
N SER A 16 12.80 14.46 4.30
CA SER A 16 11.54 14.89 3.67
C SER A 16 10.82 13.81 2.87
N GLU A 17 11.44 12.67 2.57
CA GLU A 17 10.80 11.58 1.82
C GLU A 17 9.93 10.68 2.72
N THR A 18 10.09 10.79 4.04
CA THR A 18 9.52 9.90 5.05
C THR A 18 8.13 10.31 5.55
N THR A 19 7.68 11.52 5.23
CA THR A 19 6.40 12.06 5.74
C THR A 19 5.19 11.62 4.93
N ALA A 20 5.38 10.88 3.83
CA ALA A 20 4.29 10.40 2.99
C ALA A 20 3.41 9.39 3.75
N ALA A 21 2.10 9.51 3.61
CA ALA A 21 1.11 8.61 4.19
C ALA A 21 0.08 8.24 3.13
N TYR A 22 -0.20 6.95 3.00
CA TYR A 22 -1.04 6.44 1.92
C TYR A 22 -2.41 5.99 2.42
N VAL A 23 -3.41 6.20 1.58
CA VAL A 23 -4.76 5.61 1.69
C VAL A 23 -5.23 5.10 0.33
N ILE A 24 -6.29 4.30 0.35
CA ILE A 24 -7.08 3.94 -0.83
C ILE A 24 -8.15 5.01 -1.02
N ASP A 25 -8.13 5.69 -2.17
CA ASP A 25 -9.13 6.69 -2.53
C ASP A 25 -10.12 6.13 -3.58
N PRO A 26 -11.42 6.05 -3.24
CA PRO A 26 -12.46 5.66 -4.19
C PRO A 26 -12.56 6.58 -5.42
N GLU A 27 -12.33 7.89 -5.27
CA GLU A 27 -12.40 8.82 -6.41
C GLU A 27 -11.23 8.57 -7.37
N ARG A 28 -10.01 8.41 -6.86
CA ARG A 28 -8.85 7.98 -7.65
C ARG A 28 -9.11 6.68 -8.41
N SER A 29 -9.77 5.72 -7.79
CA SER A 29 -10.14 4.45 -8.45
C SER A 29 -11.10 4.67 -9.63
N LYS A 30 -12.05 5.60 -9.52
CA LYS A 30 -12.96 5.98 -10.60
C LYS A 30 -12.22 6.68 -11.74
N ASP A 31 -11.29 7.58 -11.43
CA ASP A 31 -10.44 8.25 -12.44
C ASP A 31 -9.61 7.24 -13.25
N LEU A 32 -9.13 6.19 -12.58
CA LEU A 32 -8.44 5.05 -13.20
C LEU A 32 -9.38 4.09 -13.96
N ARG A 33 -10.68 4.40 -14.03
CA ARG A 33 -11.75 3.57 -14.62
C ARG A 33 -11.80 2.16 -14.02
N ARG A 34 -11.60 2.06 -12.71
CA ARG A 34 -11.68 0.82 -11.93
C ARG A 34 -12.89 0.83 -11.02
N SER A 35 -13.47 -0.35 -10.81
CA SER A 35 -14.47 -0.55 -9.77
C SER A 35 -13.76 -0.98 -8.49
N LEU A 36 -13.65 -0.07 -7.53
CA LEU A 36 -13.06 -0.38 -6.23
C LEU A 36 -13.85 -1.50 -5.52
N ALA A 37 -15.19 -1.46 -5.58
CA ALA A 37 -16.05 -2.52 -5.05
C ALA A 37 -15.70 -3.92 -5.62
N ALA A 38 -15.41 -4.02 -6.93
CA ALA A 38 -15.01 -5.29 -7.54
C ALA A 38 -13.62 -5.74 -7.06
N ILE A 39 -12.67 -4.80 -6.92
CA ILE A 39 -11.33 -5.09 -6.38
C ILE A 39 -11.44 -5.61 -4.94
N LEU A 40 -12.26 -4.95 -4.10
CA LEU A 40 -12.51 -5.35 -2.72
C LEU A 40 -13.14 -6.74 -2.61
N LEU A 41 -14.11 -7.06 -3.49
CA LEU A 41 -14.74 -8.38 -3.55
C LEU A 41 -13.72 -9.51 -3.71
N GLU A 42 -12.72 -9.33 -4.57
CA GLU A 42 -11.67 -10.33 -4.82
C GLU A 42 -10.73 -10.56 -3.62
N ARG A 43 -10.66 -9.62 -2.68
CA ARG A 43 -9.80 -9.71 -1.48
C ARG A 43 -10.55 -10.30 -0.28
N ARG A 44 -11.83 -10.63 -0.42
CA ARG A 44 -12.61 -11.26 0.65
C ARG A 44 -12.28 -12.75 0.78
N CYS A 45 -12.30 -13.24 2.02
CA CYS A 45 -12.24 -14.68 2.27
C CYS A 45 -13.52 -15.39 1.76
N PRO A 46 -13.48 -16.71 1.53
CA PRO A 46 -14.62 -17.46 1.00
C PRO A 46 -15.92 -17.22 1.78
N GLU A 47 -15.85 -17.21 3.11
CA GLU A 47 -17.02 -17.06 3.98
C GLU A 47 -17.66 -15.67 3.84
N CYS A 48 -16.84 -14.61 3.76
CA CYS A 48 -17.34 -13.25 3.55
C CYS A 48 -17.88 -13.06 2.13
N ARG A 49 -17.30 -13.72 1.13
CA ARG A 49 -17.75 -13.64 -0.26
C ARG A 49 -19.10 -14.32 -0.44
N GLU A 50 -19.28 -15.50 0.14
CA GLU A 50 -20.56 -16.23 0.11
C GLU A 50 -21.67 -15.44 0.81
N ARG A 51 -21.39 -14.88 2.00
CA ARG A 51 -22.35 -14.05 2.74
C ARG A 51 -22.81 -12.82 1.97
N LEU A 52 -21.94 -12.24 1.14
CA LEU A 52 -22.25 -11.03 0.37
C LEU A 52 -23.17 -11.32 -0.82
N GLY A 53 -22.99 -12.47 -1.48
CA GLY A 53 -23.68 -12.81 -2.72
C GLY A 53 -23.52 -11.73 -3.79
N ASP A 54 -24.58 -11.45 -4.53
CA ASP A 54 -24.60 -10.45 -5.62
C ASP A 54 -24.73 -9.00 -5.14
N LYS A 55 -24.90 -8.76 -3.83
CA LYS A 55 -25.12 -7.42 -3.26
C LYS A 55 -23.86 -6.57 -3.12
N TRP A 56 -22.71 -7.11 -3.52
CA TRP A 56 -21.40 -6.49 -3.31
C TRP A 56 -21.26 -5.11 -3.95
N ALA A 57 -21.95 -4.83 -5.05
CA ALA A 57 -21.88 -3.56 -5.76
C ALA A 57 -22.71 -2.45 -5.10
N GLU A 58 -23.67 -2.81 -4.24
CA GLU A 58 -24.57 -1.86 -3.57
C GLU A 58 -24.03 -1.40 -2.20
N ILE A 59 -22.99 -2.08 -1.69
CA ILE A 59 -22.42 -1.79 -0.38
C ILE A 59 -21.35 -0.70 -0.54
N PRO A 60 -21.41 0.40 0.25
CA PRO A 60 -20.39 1.45 0.21
C PRO A 60 -18.99 0.89 0.47
N GLU A 61 -18.00 1.38 -0.28
CA GLU A 61 -16.61 0.88 -0.23
C GLU A 61 -16.03 0.98 1.18
N ALA A 62 -16.32 2.05 1.92
CA ALA A 62 -15.90 2.20 3.31
C ALA A 62 -16.45 1.07 4.22
N THR A 63 -17.71 0.68 4.03
CA THR A 63 -18.31 -0.45 4.75
C THR A 63 -17.63 -1.76 4.35
N GLN A 64 -17.36 -1.95 3.05
CA GLN A 64 -16.68 -3.15 2.57
C GLN A 64 -15.27 -3.28 3.15
N THR A 65 -14.49 -2.20 3.15
CA THR A 65 -13.15 -2.16 3.73
C THR A 65 -13.15 -2.47 5.22
N LYS A 66 -14.11 -1.92 5.97
CA LYS A 66 -14.27 -2.24 7.39
C LYS A 66 -14.58 -3.71 7.64
N GLU A 67 -15.45 -4.33 6.84
CA GLU A 67 -15.73 -5.76 6.97
C GLU A 67 -14.50 -6.63 6.63
N ILE A 68 -13.74 -6.23 5.60
CA ILE A 68 -12.49 -6.91 5.22
C ILE A 68 -11.49 -6.83 6.37
N SER A 69 -11.29 -5.65 6.98
CA SER A 69 -10.35 -5.48 8.09
C SER A 69 -10.72 -6.30 9.32
N GLN A 70 -12.02 -6.44 9.61
CA GLN A 70 -12.52 -7.16 10.80
C GLN A 70 -12.47 -8.69 10.66
N CYS A 71 -12.50 -9.24 9.44
CA CYS A 71 -12.59 -10.68 9.23
C CYS A 71 -11.55 -11.21 8.24
N CYS A 72 -11.50 -10.68 7.03
CA CYS A 72 -10.65 -11.23 5.97
C CYS A 72 -9.17 -11.03 6.28
N ALA A 73 -8.81 -9.88 6.86
CA ALA A 73 -7.45 -9.53 7.20
C ALA A 73 -6.85 -10.39 8.33
N THR A 74 -7.68 -11.03 9.15
CA THR A 74 -7.23 -11.92 10.24
C THR A 74 -6.97 -13.34 9.77
N LYS A 75 -7.35 -13.68 8.53
CA LYS A 75 -7.15 -15.03 7.97
C LYS A 75 -5.68 -15.22 7.58
N SER A 76 -5.18 -16.44 7.82
CA SER A 76 -3.85 -16.83 7.35
C SER A 76 -3.76 -16.72 5.82
N GLY A 77 -2.68 -16.12 5.33
CA GLY A 77 -2.48 -15.91 3.91
C GLY A 77 -3.28 -14.75 3.30
N PHE A 78 -3.89 -13.88 4.12
CA PHE A 78 -4.43 -12.62 3.60
C PHE A 78 -3.33 -11.79 2.93
N ILE A 79 -2.14 -11.70 3.52
CA ILE A 79 -0.93 -11.16 2.87
C ILE A 79 0.05 -12.32 2.70
N ARG A 80 0.60 -12.48 1.49
CA ARG A 80 1.57 -13.55 1.16
C ARG A 80 2.88 -12.97 0.60
N PRO A 81 4.04 -13.54 0.96
CA PRO A 81 5.35 -13.13 0.45
C PRO A 81 5.49 -13.06 -1.07
N ASN A 82 4.76 -13.89 -1.80
CA ASN A 82 4.82 -13.97 -3.26
C ASN A 82 3.88 -12.99 -3.98
N MET A 83 3.17 -12.13 -3.26
CA MET A 83 2.30 -11.12 -3.86
C MET A 83 3.11 -9.98 -4.50
N PRO A 84 2.57 -9.33 -5.55
CA PRO A 84 3.10 -8.06 -6.04
C PRO A 84 3.16 -7.01 -4.93
N MET A 85 4.15 -6.11 -4.98
CA MET A 85 4.38 -5.08 -3.97
C MET A 85 3.13 -4.23 -3.71
N GLN A 86 2.50 -3.74 -4.78
CA GLN A 86 1.31 -2.90 -4.68
C GLN A 86 0.12 -3.66 -4.07
N GLU A 87 0.00 -4.98 -4.31
CA GLU A 87 -1.03 -5.81 -3.66
C GLU A 87 -0.76 -5.98 -2.16
N ILE A 88 0.51 -6.11 -1.75
CA ILE A 88 0.87 -6.14 -0.32
C ILE A 88 0.46 -4.82 0.33
N VAL A 89 0.89 -3.69 -0.23
CA VAL A 89 0.54 -2.35 0.29
C VAL A 89 -0.97 -2.14 0.35
N PHE A 90 -1.69 -2.48 -0.72
CA PHE A 90 -3.14 -2.39 -0.76
C PHE A 90 -3.79 -3.20 0.37
N ARG A 91 -3.33 -4.44 0.59
CA ARG A 91 -3.86 -5.29 1.66
C ARG A 91 -3.46 -4.83 3.05
N GLU A 92 -2.30 -4.21 3.24
CA GLU A 92 -1.94 -3.56 4.51
C GLU A 92 -2.91 -2.42 4.83
N LEU A 93 -3.21 -1.56 3.84
CA LEU A 93 -4.19 -0.49 3.98
C LEU A 93 -5.60 -1.05 4.29
N LEU A 94 -6.02 -2.13 3.62
CA LEU A 94 -7.28 -2.80 3.93
C LEU A 94 -7.29 -3.40 5.34
N ALA A 95 -6.20 -4.03 5.78
CA ALA A 95 -6.09 -4.61 7.12
C ALA A 95 -6.19 -3.53 8.21
N ALA A 96 -5.67 -2.33 7.94
CA ALA A 96 -5.82 -1.16 8.80
C ALA A 96 -7.20 -0.47 8.67
N GLY A 97 -8.14 -1.00 7.88
CA GLY A 97 -9.45 -0.37 7.65
C GLY A 97 -9.35 0.97 6.90
N ASN A 98 -8.36 1.09 6.02
CA ASN A 98 -8.00 2.29 5.28
C ASN A 98 -7.62 3.50 6.14
N GLN A 99 -7.09 3.27 7.35
CA GLN A 99 -6.40 4.33 8.07
C GLN A 99 -5.08 4.67 7.34
N PRO A 100 -4.64 5.94 7.35
CA PRO A 100 -3.38 6.32 6.72
C PRO A 100 -2.20 5.54 7.30
N ILE A 101 -1.37 4.97 6.42
CA ILE A 101 -0.14 4.28 6.81
C ILE A 101 1.06 5.02 6.21
N GLY A 102 2.04 5.33 7.05
CA GLY A 102 3.26 6.01 6.64
C GLY A 102 4.12 5.16 5.70
N LEU A 103 4.86 5.81 4.80
CA LEU A 103 5.73 5.16 3.83
C LEU A 103 6.74 4.22 4.49
N ASP A 104 7.33 4.60 5.62
CA ASP A 104 8.28 3.76 6.38
C ASP A 104 7.66 2.45 6.84
N GLN A 105 6.43 2.52 7.35
CA GLN A 105 5.74 1.34 7.85
C GLN A 105 5.37 0.41 6.69
N LEU A 106 4.93 0.96 5.56
CA LEU A 106 4.68 0.19 4.34
C LEU A 106 5.98 -0.42 3.78
N HIS A 107 7.07 0.34 3.78
CA HIS A 107 8.39 -0.11 3.35
C HIS A 107 8.90 -1.27 4.20
N PHE A 108 8.79 -1.15 5.52
CA PHE A 108 9.12 -2.21 6.45
C PHE A 108 8.29 -3.47 6.18
N SER A 109 6.97 -3.36 6.05
CA SER A 109 6.12 -4.54 5.78
C SER A 109 6.47 -5.21 4.45
N VAL A 110 6.60 -4.44 3.36
CA VAL A 110 6.97 -4.99 2.05
C VAL A 110 8.31 -5.72 2.12
N THR A 111 9.31 -5.11 2.77
CA THR A 111 10.65 -5.67 2.88
C THR A 111 10.66 -6.92 3.74
N ASP A 112 9.97 -6.92 4.88
CA ASP A 112 9.79 -8.10 5.75
C ASP A 112 9.15 -9.27 5.00
N LYS A 113 8.14 -9.01 4.17
CA LYS A 113 7.47 -10.07 3.38
C LYS A 113 8.29 -10.55 2.18
N TRP A 114 9.10 -9.69 1.58
CA TRP A 114 9.89 -10.08 0.40
C TRP A 114 11.25 -10.66 0.73
N TYR A 115 11.84 -10.31 1.87
CA TYR A 115 13.16 -10.75 2.29
C TYR A 115 13.12 -12.22 2.72
N THR A 116 13.19 -13.12 1.73
CA THR A 116 13.41 -14.55 1.96
C THR A 116 14.81 -14.94 1.46
N PRO A 117 15.44 -15.98 2.03
CA PRO A 117 16.74 -16.48 1.54
C PRO A 117 16.73 -16.84 0.05
N THR A 118 15.55 -17.11 -0.51
CA THR A 118 15.33 -17.50 -1.91
C THR A 118 14.92 -16.33 -2.82
N ASN A 119 14.69 -15.14 -2.27
CA ASN A 119 14.28 -13.95 -3.03
C ASN A 119 14.81 -12.68 -2.33
N PRO A 120 16.08 -12.28 -2.56
CA PRO A 120 16.69 -11.13 -1.90
C PRO A 120 16.25 -9.79 -2.53
N ARG A 121 14.95 -9.64 -2.84
CA ARG A 121 14.41 -8.39 -3.37
C ARG A 121 14.35 -7.36 -2.26
N ASN A 122 15.15 -6.31 -2.40
CA ASN A 122 15.11 -5.12 -1.56
C ASN A 122 14.80 -3.91 -2.44
N ILE A 123 13.96 -3.00 -1.96
CA ILE A 123 13.63 -1.73 -2.60
C ILE A 123 13.90 -0.61 -1.58
N SER A 124 14.36 0.56 -2.01
CA SER A 124 14.43 1.72 -1.11
C SER A 124 13.03 2.27 -0.82
N ALA A 125 12.83 2.95 0.32
CA ALA A 125 11.58 3.66 0.61
C ALA A 125 11.23 4.66 -0.51
N SER A 126 12.24 5.38 -1.03
CA SER A 126 12.12 6.31 -2.16
C SER A 126 11.61 5.66 -3.45
N SER A 127 12.05 4.43 -3.74
CA SER A 127 11.61 3.67 -4.91
C SER A 127 10.22 3.08 -4.69
N LEU A 128 9.89 2.65 -3.47
CA LEU A 128 8.53 2.26 -3.11
C LEU A 128 7.57 3.44 -3.32
N ARG A 129 7.91 4.63 -2.81
CA ARG A 129 7.13 5.86 -3.00
C ARG A 129 6.79 6.10 -4.47
N LYS A 130 7.80 6.08 -5.35
CA LYS A 130 7.60 6.23 -6.80
C LYS A 130 6.64 5.19 -7.38
N VAL A 131 6.68 3.94 -6.90
CA VAL A 131 5.76 2.88 -7.34
C VAL A 131 4.33 3.14 -6.85
N LEU A 132 4.16 3.66 -5.63
CA LEU A 132 2.84 3.97 -5.08
C LEU A 132 2.24 5.23 -5.71
N ASP A 133 3.04 6.27 -5.93
CA ASP A 133 2.61 7.53 -6.58
C ASP A 133 2.18 7.31 -8.05
N ASN A 134 2.78 6.31 -8.70
CA ASN A 134 2.42 5.89 -10.06
C ASN A 134 1.47 4.69 -10.06
N ASP A 135 0.72 4.44 -8.99
CA ASP A 135 -0.33 3.43 -8.99
C ASP A 135 -1.39 3.74 -10.05
N LEU A 136 -1.73 2.71 -10.82
CA LEU A 136 -2.72 2.74 -11.91
C LEU A 136 -3.85 1.74 -11.70
N TYR A 137 -3.93 1.10 -10.52
CA TYR A 137 -4.88 0.01 -10.28
C TYR A 137 -5.64 0.13 -8.97
N TYR A 138 -4.97 0.37 -7.84
CA TYR A 138 -5.58 0.26 -6.52
C TYR A 138 -6.20 1.56 -6.00
N GLY A 139 -5.91 2.70 -6.64
CA GLY A 139 -6.35 4.01 -6.19
C GLY A 139 -5.54 4.53 -5.01
N LEU A 140 -4.25 4.23 -4.94
CA LEU A 140 -3.38 4.70 -3.86
C LEU A 140 -3.09 6.19 -4.00
N VAL A 141 -3.19 6.93 -2.89
CA VAL A 141 -2.88 8.38 -2.85
C VAL A 141 -2.06 8.72 -1.62
N ASP A 142 -1.04 9.57 -1.80
CA ASP A 142 -0.28 10.20 -0.71
C ASP A 142 -1.08 11.40 -0.18
N ILE A 143 -1.61 11.29 1.04
CA ILE A 143 -2.40 12.36 1.66
C ILE A 143 -1.53 13.43 2.32
N SER A 144 -0.23 13.18 2.49
CA SER A 144 0.71 14.17 2.99
C SER A 144 1.13 15.17 1.90
N ALA A 145 0.84 14.85 0.63
CA ALA A 145 1.05 15.74 -0.51
C ALA A 145 -0.14 16.68 -0.77
N ALA A 146 -1.31 16.42 -0.17
CA ALA A 146 -2.55 17.16 -0.42
C ALA A 146 -2.63 18.53 0.30
N GLU A 147 -1.63 18.90 1.11
CA GLU A 147 -1.54 20.21 1.77
C GLU A 147 -0.78 21.28 0.96
N LYS A 148 -0.60 21.11 -0.36
CA LYS A 148 0.05 22.10 -1.23
C LYS A 148 -0.89 22.67 -2.30
#